data_AF-A0A7U9SKP0-F1
#
_entry.id   AF-A0A7U9SKP0-F1
#
_cell.length_a   1.000
_cell.length_b   1.000
_cell.length_c   1.000
_cell.angle_alpha   90.00
_cell.angle_beta   90.00
_cell.angle_gamma   90.00
#
_symmetry.space_group_name_H-M   'P 1'
#
loop_
_entity.id
_entity.type
_entity.pdbx_description
1 polymer ?
#
loop_
_entity_poly.entity_id
_entity_poly.type
_entity_poly.pdbx_seq_one_letter_code
_entity_poly.pdbx_strand_id
1 'polypeptide(L)'
;MESTRETIKQTVEDFFGEHEEKELVVTVSLDSSNRKAICNFHIDSEIYEIVEDSTKTELVISNYASPLVSLIPDDLTIRYEEVTRCETTVRTGETEDDILVDVLEIGFRNGAVMELGFLKI
;
A
#
# COMPACT_ATOMS: atom_id res chain seq x y z
N MET A 1 -6.60 -10.53 -18.24
CA MET A 1 -7.07 -10.55 -16.83
C MET A 1 -6.07 -11.25 -15.93
N GLU A 2 -5.61 -12.47 -16.27
CA GLU A 2 -4.50 -13.12 -15.52
C GLU A 2 -3.23 -12.26 -15.48
N SER A 3 -2.80 -11.69 -16.61
CA SER A 3 -1.58 -10.87 -16.65
C SER A 3 -1.65 -9.62 -15.75
N THR A 4 -2.83 -9.01 -15.59
CA THR A 4 -3.01 -7.83 -14.74
C THR A 4 -2.95 -8.21 -13.26
N ARG A 5 -3.55 -9.36 -12.88
CA ARG A 5 -3.47 -9.90 -11.52
C ARG A 5 -2.04 -10.24 -11.13
N GLU A 6 -1.34 -11.00 -11.97
CA GLU A 6 0.06 -11.37 -11.73
C GLU A 6 0.95 -10.14 -11.64
N THR A 7 0.72 -9.13 -12.49
CA THR A 7 1.48 -7.87 -12.44
C THR A 7 1.25 -7.12 -11.14
N ILE A 8 -0.01 -6.97 -10.70
CA ILE A 8 -0.34 -6.29 -9.43
C ILE A 8 0.31 -7.04 -8.27
N LYS A 9 0.15 -8.35 -8.22
CA LYS A 9 0.72 -9.20 -7.17
C LYS A 9 2.25 -9.05 -7.10
N GLN A 10 2.93 -9.24 -8.23
CA GLN A 10 4.38 -9.14 -8.29
C GLN A 10 4.86 -7.74 -7.88
N THR A 11 4.17 -6.68 -8.33
CA THR A 11 4.53 -5.29 -7.97
C THR A 11 4.42 -5.07 -6.45
N VAL A 12 3.38 -5.63 -5.81
CA VAL A 12 3.20 -5.53 -4.36
C VAL A 12 4.26 -6.37 -3.64
N GLU A 13 4.48 -7.62 -4.05
CA GLU A 13 5.49 -8.50 -3.44
C GLU A 13 6.91 -7.94 -3.56
N ASP A 14 7.27 -7.39 -4.73
CA ASP A 14 8.58 -6.76 -4.97
C ASP A 14 8.74 -5.51 -4.10
N PHE A 15 7.73 -4.64 -4.04
CA PHE A 15 7.77 -3.42 -3.23
C PHE A 15 8.01 -3.74 -1.75
N PHE A 16 7.26 -4.69 -1.19
CA PHE A 16 7.45 -5.09 0.21
C PHE A 16 8.72 -5.93 0.44
N GLY A 17 9.21 -6.66 -0.57
CA GLY A 17 10.46 -7.41 -0.50
C GLY A 17 11.72 -6.52 -0.46
N GLU A 18 11.64 -5.30 -1.00
CA GLU A 18 12.72 -4.31 -0.98
C GLU A 18 12.83 -3.54 0.36
N HIS A 19 11.93 -3.79 1.31
CA HIS A 19 11.80 -3.02 2.55
C HIS A 19 11.80 -3.91 3.80
N GLU A 20 12.99 -4.30 4.29
CA GLU A 20 13.10 -5.32 5.35
C GLU A 20 12.57 -4.93 6.74
N GLU A 21 12.30 -3.65 7.05
CA GLU A 21 11.67 -3.22 8.32
C GLU A 21 11.55 -1.69 8.33
N LYS A 22 10.38 -1.15 7.99
CA LYS A 22 10.15 0.31 7.91
C LYS A 22 8.69 0.62 8.26
N GLU A 23 8.47 1.73 8.98
CA GLU A 23 7.12 2.25 9.22
C GLU A 23 6.37 2.39 7.89
N LEU A 24 5.23 1.70 7.79
CA LEU A 24 4.37 1.75 6.62
C LEU A 24 3.34 2.86 6.81
N VAL A 25 3.42 3.88 5.96
CA VAL A 25 2.43 4.96 5.90
C VAL A 25 1.39 4.62 4.84
N VAL A 26 0.13 4.56 5.23
CA VAL A 26 -0.98 4.36 4.30
C VAL A 26 -1.77 5.64 4.16
N THR A 27 -1.88 6.14 2.94
CA THR A 27 -2.65 7.33 2.58
C THR A 27 -3.71 6.97 1.56
N VAL A 28 -4.97 7.30 1.84
CA VAL A 28 -6.09 7.10 0.90
C VAL A 28 -6.68 8.44 0.51
N SER A 29 -6.87 8.66 -0.79
CA SER A 29 -7.42 9.88 -1.39
C SER A 29 -8.56 9.55 -2.36
N LEU A 30 -9.54 10.47 -2.50
CA LEU A 30 -10.69 10.29 -3.40
C LEU A 30 -10.43 10.70 -4.85
N ASP A 31 -9.36 11.44 -5.12
CA ASP A 31 -9.01 11.94 -6.45
C ASP A 31 -7.49 12.06 -6.58
N SER A 32 -6.92 11.53 -7.66
CA SER A 32 -5.50 11.68 -8.01
C SER A 32 -5.14 13.13 -8.37
N SER A 33 -6.13 13.91 -8.82
CA SER A 33 -6.00 15.28 -9.35
C SER A 33 -6.09 16.35 -8.26
N ASN A 34 -6.83 16.07 -7.18
CA ASN A 34 -7.00 16.93 -6.02
C ASN A 34 -6.80 16.08 -4.75
N ARG A 35 -5.51 15.80 -4.47
CA ARG A 35 -4.98 14.91 -3.42
C ARG A 35 -5.34 15.35 -2.00
N LYS A 36 -6.63 15.42 -1.68
CA LYS A 36 -7.10 15.55 -0.32
C LYS A 36 -7.20 14.14 0.25
N ALA A 37 -6.24 13.80 1.09
CA ALA A 37 -6.29 12.57 1.87
C ALA A 37 -7.60 12.52 2.67
N ILE A 38 -8.32 11.42 2.54
CA ILE A 38 -9.53 11.13 3.32
C ILE A 38 -9.21 10.27 4.55
N CYS A 39 -8.09 9.55 4.52
CA CYS A 39 -7.61 8.75 5.63
C CYS A 39 -6.10 8.59 5.54
N ASN A 40 -5.41 8.78 6.67
CA ASN A 40 -4.00 8.46 6.83
C ASN A 40 -3.86 7.61 8.08
N PHE A 41 -3.18 6.47 7.98
CA PHE A 41 -2.85 5.64 9.12
C PHE A 41 -1.44 5.09 8.98
N HIS A 42 -0.83 4.82 10.13
CA HIS A 42 0.52 4.31 10.24
C HIS A 42 0.42 2.88 10.74
N ILE A 43 1.08 1.97 10.04
CA ILE A 43 1.23 0.58 10.46
C ILE A 43 2.66 0.48 11.01
N ASP A 44 2.73 0.58 12.33
CA ASP A 44 3.94 0.30 13.12
C ASP A 44 3.96 -1.22 13.35
N SER A 45 4.58 -1.94 12.42
CA SER A 45 4.67 -3.38 12.49
C SER A 45 5.98 -3.87 11.89
N GLU A 46 6.70 -4.63 12.71
CA GLU A 46 7.90 -5.36 12.31
C GLU A 46 7.56 -6.53 11.35
N ILE A 47 6.27 -6.95 11.25
CA ILE A 47 5.89 -8.17 10.51
C ILE A 47 4.56 -7.98 9.76
N TYR A 48 4.65 -7.90 8.43
CA TYR A 48 3.50 -7.98 7.52
C TYR A 48 3.48 -9.33 6.78
N GLU A 49 2.28 -9.81 6.45
CA GLU A 49 2.09 -10.96 5.56
C GLU A 49 1.26 -10.56 4.35
N ILE A 50 1.71 -10.95 3.15
CA ILE A 50 0.96 -10.77 1.91
C ILE A 50 0.33 -12.11 1.55
N VAL A 51 -0.99 -12.19 1.63
CA VAL A 51 -1.77 -13.41 1.36
C VAL A 51 -2.71 -13.17 0.20
N GLU A 52 -2.77 -14.12 -0.72
CA GLU A 52 -3.71 -14.07 -1.84
C GLU A 52 -4.94 -14.95 -1.59
N ASP A 53 -6.12 -14.35 -1.51
CA ASP A 53 -7.40 -15.07 -1.55
C ASP A 53 -7.83 -15.19 -3.03
N SER A 54 -7.36 -16.26 -3.66
CA SER A 54 -7.67 -16.57 -5.06
C SER A 54 -9.17 -16.82 -5.32
N THR A 55 -9.96 -17.12 -4.28
CA THR A 55 -11.40 -17.36 -4.41
C THR A 55 -12.20 -16.07 -4.49
N LYS A 56 -11.71 -15.01 -3.83
CA LYS A 56 -12.31 -13.67 -3.84
C LYS A 56 -11.57 -12.70 -4.76
N THR A 57 -10.50 -13.15 -5.42
CA THR A 57 -9.66 -12.34 -6.32
C THR A 57 -9.13 -11.08 -5.63
N GLU A 58 -8.63 -11.25 -4.42
CA GLU A 58 -8.06 -10.19 -3.60
C GLU A 58 -6.68 -10.54 -3.05
N LEU A 59 -5.87 -9.51 -2.87
CA LEU A 59 -4.59 -9.55 -2.18
C LEU A 59 -4.77 -8.87 -0.83
N VAL A 60 -4.38 -9.56 0.24
CA VAL A 60 -4.52 -9.09 1.61
C VAL A 60 -3.13 -8.83 2.18
N ILE A 61 -2.93 -7.65 2.75
CA ILE A 61 -1.71 -7.27 3.48
C ILE A 61 -2.11 -7.15 4.94
N SER A 62 -1.70 -8.13 5.73
CA SER A 62 -2.09 -8.26 7.14
C SER A 62 -0.97 -7.80 8.05
N ASN A 63 -1.32 -7.04 9.09
CA ASN A 63 -0.40 -6.73 10.19
C ASN A 63 -0.42 -7.88 11.21
N TYR A 64 0.67 -8.66 11.29
CA TYR A 64 0.75 -9.82 12.18
C TYR A 64 1.35 -9.49 13.57
N ALA A 65 1.84 -8.26 13.80
CA ALA A 65 2.71 -7.96 14.93
C ALA A 65 2.01 -7.67 16.28
N SER A 66 0.68 -7.71 16.40
CA SER A 66 0.07 -7.55 17.73
C SER A 66 -1.24 -8.32 17.97
N PRO A 67 -1.35 -9.08 19.08
CA PRO A 67 -2.64 -9.59 19.57
C PRO A 67 -3.54 -8.49 20.17
N LEU A 68 -3.11 -7.22 20.13
CA LEU A 68 -3.87 -6.08 20.63
C LEU A 68 -4.70 -5.48 19.51
N VAL A 69 -6.00 -5.80 19.56
CA VAL A 69 -7.12 -5.17 18.83
C VAL A 69 -6.89 -3.65 18.68
N SER A 70 -6.37 -3.23 17.53
CA SER A 70 -6.28 -1.82 17.16
C SER A 70 -7.49 -1.48 16.28
N LEU A 71 -8.02 -0.27 16.41
CA LEU A 71 -9.17 0.22 15.64
C LEU A 71 -8.83 0.56 14.17
N ILE A 72 -7.68 0.11 13.69
CA ILE A 72 -7.22 0.20 12.32
C ILE A 72 -7.67 -1.10 11.65
N PRO A 73 -8.23 -1.10 10.43
CA PRO A 73 -8.46 -2.36 9.72
C PRO A 73 -7.14 -3.13 9.68
N ASP A 74 -7.08 -4.26 10.40
CA ASP A 74 -5.87 -5.07 10.58
C ASP A 74 -5.27 -5.56 9.25
N ASP A 75 -6.11 -5.52 8.21
CA ASP A 75 -5.82 -5.98 6.87
C ASP A 75 -6.11 -4.90 5.83
N LEU A 76 -5.14 -4.66 4.95
CA LEU A 76 -5.34 -3.95 3.70
C LEU A 76 -5.79 -4.95 2.63
N THR A 77 -6.96 -4.73 2.02
CA THR A 77 -7.44 -5.60 0.93
C THR A 77 -7.39 -4.87 -0.41
N ILE A 78 -6.70 -5.45 -1.39
CA ILE A 78 -6.63 -4.98 -2.77
C ILE A 78 -7.42 -5.97 -3.64
N ARG A 79 -8.56 -5.53 -4.16
CA ARG A 79 -9.36 -6.32 -5.12
C ARG A 79 -8.85 -6.09 -6.54
N TYR A 80 -8.32 -7.13 -7.17
CA TYR A 80 -7.69 -6.99 -8.49
C TYR A 80 -8.61 -6.39 -9.54
N GLU A 81 -9.91 -6.70 -9.47
CA GLU A 81 -10.89 -6.18 -10.42
C GLU A 81 -11.15 -4.68 -10.27
N GLU A 82 -10.88 -4.10 -9.10
CA GLU A 82 -11.08 -2.67 -8.82
C GLU A 82 -9.85 -1.84 -9.16
N VAL A 83 -8.68 -2.47 -9.35
CA VAL A 83 -7.43 -1.79 -9.67
C VAL A 83 -7.38 -1.41 -11.16
N THR A 84 -6.96 -0.17 -11.42
CA THR A 84 -6.69 0.37 -12.75
C THR A 84 -5.20 0.67 -12.97
N ARG A 85 -4.45 0.88 -11.88
CA ARG A 85 -3.01 1.16 -11.88
C ARG A 85 -2.38 0.70 -10.57
N CYS A 86 -1.18 0.13 -10.65
CA CYS A 86 -0.36 -0.28 -9.52
C CYS A 86 1.10 -0.03 -9.92
N GLU A 87 1.71 1.02 -9.37
CA GLU A 87 3.03 1.49 -9.80
C GLU A 87 3.85 1.93 -8.58
N THR A 88 5.15 1.64 -8.60
CA THR A 88 6.09 2.15 -7.60
C THR A 88 6.68 3.48 -8.05
N THR A 89 6.93 4.38 -7.10
CA THR A 89 7.54 5.68 -7.33
C THR A 89 8.36 6.09 -6.11
N VAL A 90 9.23 7.10 -6.27
CA VAL A 90 9.99 7.68 -5.15
C VAL A 90 9.57 9.13 -5.01
N ARG A 91 9.21 9.54 -3.79
CA ARG A 91 8.86 10.93 -3.46
C ARG A 91 9.84 11.49 -2.45
N THR A 92 10.19 12.75 -2.60
CA THR A 92 11.01 13.52 -1.66
C THR A 92 10.10 14.31 -0.73
N GLY A 93 10.40 14.37 0.56
CA GLY A 93 9.79 15.30 1.49
C GLY A 93 10.10 16.76 1.15
N GLU A 94 9.34 17.70 1.70
CA GLU A 94 9.54 19.15 1.49
C GLU A 94 10.64 19.78 2.37
N THR A 95 11.27 19.01 3.26
CA THR A 95 12.23 19.51 4.28
C THR A 95 13.69 19.40 3.84
N GLU A 96 14.57 20.24 4.41
CA GLU A 96 16.00 20.39 4.04
C GLU A 96 16.84 19.11 4.16
N ASP A 97 16.39 18.13 4.94
CA ASP A 97 16.88 16.76 4.91
C ASP A 97 16.01 16.01 3.90
N ASP A 98 16.55 15.70 2.71
CA ASP A 98 15.87 15.01 1.60
C ASP A 98 15.39 13.60 2.01
N ILE A 99 14.33 13.50 2.83
CA ILE A 99 13.70 12.24 3.20
C ILE A 99 13.09 11.66 1.94
N LEU A 100 13.63 10.53 1.49
CA LEU A 100 13.08 9.76 0.39
C LEU A 100 12.01 8.82 0.93
N VAL A 101 10.91 8.71 0.20
CA VAL A 101 9.83 7.78 0.49
C VAL A 101 9.62 6.95 -0.76
N ASP A 102 9.82 5.65 -0.64
CA ASP A 102 9.38 4.72 -1.67
C ASP A 102 7.86 4.55 -1.52
N VAL A 103 7.13 4.72 -2.62
CA VAL A 103 5.66 4.77 -2.62
C VAL A 103 5.12 3.78 -3.64
N LEU A 104 4.24 2.89 -3.21
CA LEU A 104 3.38 2.10 -4.08
C LEU A 104 2.04 2.82 -4.23
N GLU A 105 1.73 3.26 -5.44
CA GLU A 105 0.51 3.97 -5.80
C GLU A 105 -0.48 3.02 -6.50
N ILE A 106 -1.65 2.86 -5.89
CA ILE A 106 -2.73 1.99 -6.36
C ILE A 106 -3.93 2.85 -6.72
N GLY A 107 -4.28 2.88 -8.01
CA GLY A 107 -5.44 3.60 -8.52
C GLY A 107 -6.64 2.67 -8.71
N PHE A 108 -7.80 3.05 -8.20
CA PHE A 108 -9.03 2.27 -8.27
C PHE A 108 -10.01 2.81 -9.32
N ARG A 109 -10.88 1.94 -9.84
CA ARG A 109 -11.91 2.27 -10.87
C ARG A 109 -12.88 3.36 -10.42
N ASN A 110 -13.10 3.50 -9.12
CA ASN A 110 -13.95 4.55 -8.55
C ASN A 110 -13.26 5.92 -8.46
N GLY A 111 -12.01 6.04 -8.93
CA GLY A 111 -11.22 7.27 -8.86
C GLY A 111 -10.38 7.42 -7.59
N ALA A 112 -10.56 6.54 -6.59
CA ALA A 112 -9.75 6.56 -5.39
C ALA A 112 -8.30 6.18 -5.70
N VAL A 113 -7.38 6.72 -4.90
CA VAL A 113 -5.96 6.37 -4.93
C VAL A 113 -5.51 6.02 -3.51
N MET A 114 -4.78 4.93 -3.40
CA MET A 114 -4.11 4.53 -2.18
C MET A 114 -2.60 4.56 -2.40
N GLU A 115 -1.88 5.15 -1.46
CA GLU A 115 -0.42 5.24 -1.44
C GLU A 115 0.07 4.48 -0.21
N LEU A 116 0.94 3.50 -0.44
CA LEU A 116 1.67 2.78 0.61
C LEU A 116 3.12 3.27 0.56
N GLY A 117 3.59 3.89 1.64
CA GLY A 117 4.90 4.54 1.69
C GLY A 117 5.81 3.92 2.74
N PHE A 118 7.06 3.68 2.37
CA PHE A 118 8.15 3.35 3.29
C PHE A 118 9.20 4.44 3.30
N LEU A 119 9.61 4.86 4.50
CA LEU A 119 10.65 5.87 4.68
C LEU A 119 12.04 5.30 4.36
N LYS A 120 12.75 5.86 3.38
CA LYS A 120 14.18 5.65 3.16
C LYS A 120 14.96 6.53 4.14
N ILE A 121 15.19 6.00 5.33
CA ILE A 121 16.24 6.46 6.26
C ILE A 121 17.57 5.87 5.81
#